data_AF-A0A7V7D433-F1
#
_entry.id   AF-A0A7V7D433-F1
#
_cell.length_a   1.000
_cell.length_b   1.000
_cell.length_c   1.000
_cell.angle_alpha   90.00
_cell.angle_beta   90.00
_cell.angle_gamma   90.00
#
_symmetry.space_group_name_H-M   'P 1'
#
loop_
_entity.id
_entity.type
_entity.pdbx_description
1 polymer ?
#
loop_
_entity_poly.entity_id
_entity_poly.type
_entity_poly.pdbx_seq_one_letter_code
_entity_poly.pdbx_strand_id
1 'polypeptide(L)'
;MAKKIKTDSKKDPAGGKPSALIDTRVIYCGDNLDQLKKFPDGCVDLIYIDPPFNSNRNYEVFWGETKEKRSFEDRHASTQAYIEFMRPRCVELHRVLKKTGSFYYHCDWHASHYVKIMLDQIFSENQFQTEIIWRRTNAKGLAFRSFPNDHDTIFYYTKNNDYTFNRQYLPHDKKYIKEFYKYVEPKTGRQYQLADLTNPNKDRPNLTYEFLGVKRVWRWTKKRMQDAYKKGLIVQSKPGAVPRLKRYLDEQKGMPIDSIWADIPPIQSQSEERLGYPTQKPLALLDRIIKASSNENDIVLDAFCGCGTALVAAENLGRQWIGIDMSPTACRVMAKRLRDVCKMKEDEKLWRIGRGFIVRDLPWTEKQLREIPPFEFENWAVIALGGIPNKAQVGDMGIDGRIYPVSATPKKKAGELDFMDVWYPIQVKQKDKTGSPDIRDFEGVMTTHERAKGFFVSFGYTEDALKEIDNLFRTTGKVIIPLTVREILEEQIARKLV
;
A
#
# COMPACT_ATOMS: atom_id res chain seq x y z
N MET A 1 27.75 -38.74 34.50
CA MET A 1 28.18 -37.48 33.85
C MET A 1 27.12 -37.06 32.84
N ALA A 2 26.33 -36.05 33.16
CA ALA A 2 25.18 -35.61 32.37
C ALA A 2 25.60 -34.75 31.18
N LYS A 3 25.07 -35.07 29.98
CA LYS A 3 25.24 -34.29 28.75
C LYS A 3 24.42 -32.99 28.85
N LYS A 4 25.10 -31.84 28.80
CA LYS A 4 24.47 -30.51 28.67
C LYS A 4 23.87 -30.34 27.27
N ILE A 5 22.57 -30.12 27.23
CA ILE A 5 21.78 -29.68 26.07
C ILE A 5 22.17 -28.22 25.79
N LYS A 6 22.62 -27.92 24.56
CA LYS A 6 22.77 -26.53 24.08
C LYS A 6 21.40 -26.02 23.69
N THR A 7 20.89 -25.05 24.44
CA THR A 7 19.72 -24.25 24.09
C THR A 7 20.12 -23.23 23.03
N ASP A 8 19.48 -23.29 21.87
CA ASP A 8 19.57 -22.26 20.83
C ASP A 8 19.01 -20.92 21.35
N SER A 9 19.89 -19.94 21.49
CA SER A 9 19.49 -18.55 21.73
C SER A 9 18.82 -18.00 20.48
N LYS A 10 17.53 -17.68 20.57
CA LYS A 10 16.82 -16.85 19.59
C LYS A 10 17.65 -15.59 19.32
N LYS A 11 18.12 -15.42 18.09
CA LYS A 11 18.64 -14.14 17.60
C LYS A 11 17.48 -13.16 17.53
N ASP A 12 17.55 -12.09 18.31
CA ASP A 12 16.72 -10.91 18.11
C ASP A 12 16.91 -10.38 16.68
N PRO A 13 15.84 -9.95 15.98
CA PRO A 13 15.97 -9.31 14.69
C PRO A 13 16.72 -7.99 14.89
N ALA A 14 17.86 -7.87 14.21
CA ALA A 14 18.69 -6.68 14.25
C ALA A 14 17.85 -5.47 13.84
N GLY A 15 17.64 -4.53 14.79
CA GLY A 15 17.04 -3.24 14.49
C GLY A 15 17.89 -2.54 13.44
N GLY A 16 17.30 -2.28 12.27
CA GLY A 16 17.94 -1.52 11.21
C GLY A 16 18.41 -0.16 11.75
N LYS A 17 19.69 0.15 11.57
CA LYS A 17 20.22 1.50 11.83
C LYS A 17 19.57 2.46 10.82
N PRO A 18 19.14 3.67 11.24
CA PRO A 18 18.79 4.74 10.30
C PRO A 18 19.94 4.96 9.31
N SER A 19 19.61 5.13 8.04
CA SER A 19 20.60 5.49 7.01
C SER A 19 21.33 6.77 7.42
N ALA A 20 22.67 6.78 7.32
CA ALA A 20 23.51 7.88 7.81
C ALA A 20 23.30 9.22 7.08
N LEU A 21 22.42 9.28 6.08
CA LEU A 21 22.18 10.44 5.22
C LEU A 21 20.78 11.03 5.34
N ILE A 22 19.79 10.26 5.79
CA ILE A 22 18.39 10.70 5.85
C ILE A 22 17.60 9.92 6.90
N ASP A 23 16.71 10.61 7.59
CA ASP A 23 15.77 10.01 8.52
C ASP A 23 14.80 9.07 7.78
N THR A 24 14.75 7.81 8.21
CA THR A 24 13.82 6.79 7.68
C THR A 24 12.74 6.44 8.69
N ARG A 25 11.67 5.77 8.22
CA ARG A 25 10.44 5.51 8.98
C ARG A 25 9.78 6.81 9.44
N VAL A 26 9.72 7.76 8.50
CA VAL A 26 9.13 9.08 8.71
C VAL A 26 8.01 9.28 7.70
N ILE A 27 6.89 9.81 8.20
CA ILE A 27 5.81 10.37 7.38
C ILE A 27 5.95 11.88 7.44
N TYR A 28 6.12 12.54 6.29
CA TYR A 28 6.12 13.99 6.18
C TYR A 28 4.74 14.46 5.71
N CYS A 29 4.12 15.34 6.49
CA CYS A 29 2.91 16.03 6.08
C CYS A 29 3.26 17.34 5.39
N GLY A 30 3.00 17.46 4.09
CA GLY A 30 3.28 18.70 3.34
C GLY A 30 3.41 18.49 1.83
N ASP A 31 3.71 19.56 1.11
CA ASP A 31 3.97 19.46 -0.33
C ASP A 31 5.22 18.61 -0.60
N ASN A 32 5.07 17.63 -1.48
CA ASN A 32 6.13 16.69 -1.76
C ASN A 32 7.32 17.30 -2.50
N LEU A 33 7.13 18.33 -3.34
CA LEU A 33 8.24 19.01 -3.99
C LEU A 33 9.13 19.71 -2.95
N ASP A 34 8.51 20.37 -1.97
CA ASP A 34 9.24 21.08 -0.91
C ASP A 34 9.96 20.13 0.03
N GLN A 35 9.38 18.97 0.33
CA GLN A 35 10.07 17.94 1.12
C GLN A 35 11.21 17.29 0.34
N LEU A 36 10.99 16.95 -0.93
CA LEU A 36 12.01 16.32 -1.78
C LEU A 36 13.26 17.21 -1.93
N LYS A 37 13.10 18.53 -2.08
CA LYS A 37 14.23 19.48 -2.14
C LYS A 37 15.15 19.44 -0.92
N LYS A 38 14.64 19.00 0.24
CA LYS A 38 15.42 18.88 1.49
C LYS A 38 16.22 17.58 1.54
N PHE A 39 15.87 16.58 0.72
CA PHE A 39 16.51 15.27 0.76
C PHE A 39 17.87 15.31 0.04
N PRO A 40 18.88 14.57 0.51
CA PRO A 40 20.15 14.46 -0.19
C PRO A 40 20.02 13.74 -1.55
N ASP A 41 20.95 14.01 -2.46
CA ASP A 41 21.09 13.30 -3.72
C ASP A 41 21.35 11.80 -3.49
N GLY A 42 20.74 10.94 -4.31
CA GLY A 42 21.01 9.50 -4.29
C GLY A 42 20.83 8.84 -2.92
N CYS A 43 19.82 9.24 -2.15
CA CYS A 43 19.55 8.69 -0.82
C CYS A 43 18.57 7.51 -0.81
N VAL A 44 17.73 7.30 -1.84
CA VAL A 44 16.70 6.25 -1.86
C VAL A 44 16.98 5.15 -2.90
N ASP A 45 16.61 3.91 -2.58
CA ASP A 45 16.86 2.73 -3.42
C ASP A 45 15.68 2.42 -4.37
N LEU A 46 14.46 2.66 -3.91
CA LEU A 46 13.25 2.39 -4.67
C LEU A 46 12.26 3.53 -4.48
N ILE A 47 11.72 4.03 -5.58
CA ILE A 47 10.63 4.99 -5.57
C ILE A 47 9.42 4.35 -6.25
N TYR A 48 8.29 4.39 -5.57
CA TYR A 48 6.98 4.13 -6.17
C TYR A 48 6.13 5.37 -5.95
N ILE A 49 5.47 5.86 -7.00
CA ILE A 49 4.49 6.94 -6.88
C ILE A 49 3.19 6.57 -7.57
N ASP A 50 2.09 6.98 -6.95
CA ASP A 50 0.72 6.89 -7.45
C ASP A 50 0.09 8.29 -7.43
N PRO A 51 0.58 9.21 -8.28
CA PRO A 51 0.08 10.58 -8.33
C PRO A 51 -1.38 10.61 -8.83
N PRO A 52 -2.07 11.77 -8.75
CA PRO A 52 -3.32 11.99 -9.47
C PRO A 52 -3.15 11.65 -10.97
N PHE A 53 -4.16 11.08 -11.64
CA PHE A 53 -4.05 10.55 -13.01
C PHE A 53 -4.41 11.56 -14.12
N ASN A 54 -4.75 12.79 -13.75
CA ASN A 54 -5.37 13.80 -14.60
C ASN A 54 -6.59 13.27 -15.37
N SER A 55 -7.38 12.40 -14.72
CA SER A 55 -8.56 11.77 -15.30
C SER A 55 -9.74 12.74 -15.44
N ASN A 56 -9.57 14.00 -15.02
CA ASN A 56 -10.62 15.01 -14.90
C ASN A 56 -11.81 14.49 -14.06
N ARG A 57 -11.51 13.54 -13.16
CA ARG A 57 -12.46 12.96 -12.22
C ARG A 57 -12.36 13.72 -10.93
N ASN A 58 -13.53 14.04 -10.39
CA ASN A 58 -13.63 14.26 -8.96
C ASN A 58 -13.56 12.88 -8.32
N TYR A 59 -12.43 12.54 -7.70
CA TYR A 59 -12.42 11.35 -6.85
C TYR A 59 -13.22 11.67 -5.62
N GLU A 60 -14.47 11.25 -5.64
CA GLU A 60 -15.42 11.38 -4.55
C GLU A 60 -15.06 10.34 -3.49
N VAL A 61 -14.52 10.82 -2.39
CA VAL A 61 -14.11 9.96 -1.29
C VAL A 61 -15.34 9.54 -0.48
N PHE A 62 -15.78 8.31 -0.71
CA PHE A 62 -16.79 7.63 0.08
C PHE A 62 -16.14 6.96 1.30
N TRP A 63 -16.08 7.67 2.43
CA TRP A 63 -15.65 7.07 3.69
C TRP A 63 -16.82 6.27 4.30
N GLY A 64 -16.65 4.95 4.44
CA GLY A 64 -17.65 4.03 5.01
C GLY A 64 -18.86 3.74 4.12
N GLU A 65 -19.90 3.10 4.69
CA GLU A 65 -21.11 2.67 3.97
C GLU A 65 -22.04 3.82 3.53
N THR A 66 -21.73 5.07 3.91
CA THR A 66 -22.58 6.22 3.66
C THR A 66 -22.04 7.06 2.50
N LYS A 67 -22.64 6.91 1.30
CA LYS A 67 -22.44 7.65 0.03
C LYS A 67 -22.09 9.16 0.12
N GLU A 68 -20.89 9.53 0.54
CA GLU A 68 -20.33 10.88 0.71
C GLU A 68 -19.36 11.30 -0.41
N LYS A 69 -19.48 12.55 -0.89
CA LYS A 69 -18.59 13.15 -1.90
C LYS A 69 -17.61 14.14 -1.26
N ARG A 70 -16.31 13.84 -1.31
CA ARG A 70 -15.25 14.88 -1.30
C ARG A 70 -14.29 14.64 -2.43
N SER A 71 -14.13 15.64 -3.29
CA SER A 71 -13.25 15.59 -4.44
C SER A 71 -11.80 15.81 -4.00
N PHE A 72 -10.97 14.78 -4.12
CA PHE A 72 -9.63 15.07 -4.63
C PHE A 72 -9.85 15.51 -6.08
N GLU A 73 -9.54 16.76 -6.37
CA GLU A 73 -9.55 17.24 -7.74
C GLU A 73 -8.37 16.57 -8.46
N ASP A 74 -8.63 15.44 -9.11
CA ASP A 74 -7.75 14.91 -10.16
C ASP A 74 -7.99 15.70 -11.45
N ARG A 75 -7.86 17.02 -11.31
CA ARG A 75 -8.24 18.01 -12.30
C ARG A 75 -7.15 19.06 -12.36
N HIS A 76 -6.44 19.02 -13.47
CA HIS A 76 -5.59 20.12 -13.89
C HIS A 76 -6.32 20.86 -15.01
N ALA A 77 -6.04 22.15 -15.17
CA ALA A 77 -6.66 22.97 -16.22
C ALA A 77 -6.47 22.36 -17.62
N SER A 78 -5.41 21.56 -17.80
CA SER A 78 -5.10 20.80 -18.99
C SER A 78 -4.09 19.70 -18.68
N THR A 79 -3.86 18.77 -19.61
CA THR A 79 -2.73 17.83 -19.54
C THR A 79 -1.39 18.56 -19.42
N GLN A 80 -1.25 19.73 -20.05
CA GLN A 80 -0.06 20.56 -19.92
C GLN A 80 0.15 21.03 -18.48
N ALA A 81 -0.90 21.52 -17.81
CA ALA A 81 -0.83 21.94 -16.41
C ALA A 81 -0.51 20.76 -15.47
N TYR A 82 -0.97 19.54 -15.77
CA TYR A 82 -0.57 18.34 -15.05
C TYR A 82 0.92 18.02 -15.22
N ILE A 83 1.44 18.10 -16.44
CA ILE A 83 2.86 17.86 -16.72
C ILE A 83 3.73 18.95 -16.05
N GLU A 84 3.30 20.21 -16.05
CA GLU A 84 3.98 21.30 -15.34
C GLU A 84 3.98 21.09 -13.82
N PHE A 85 2.93 20.50 -13.27
CA PHE A 85 2.87 20.08 -11.86
C PHE A 85 3.81 18.89 -11.57
N MET A 86 3.83 17.85 -12.42
CA MET A 86 4.58 16.63 -12.18
C MET A 86 6.08 16.74 -12.50
N ARG A 87 6.46 17.55 -13.49
CA ARG A 87 7.85 17.68 -13.95
C ARG A 87 8.84 18.04 -12.85
N PRO A 88 8.67 19.14 -12.08
CA PRO A 88 9.64 19.48 -11.03
C PRO A 88 9.73 18.40 -9.97
N ARG A 89 8.62 17.71 -9.65
CA ARG A 89 8.60 16.58 -8.70
C ARG A 89 9.38 15.39 -9.24
N CYS A 90 9.20 15.04 -10.51
CA CYS A 90 9.93 13.93 -11.14
C CYS A 90 11.44 14.21 -11.28
N VAL A 91 11.82 15.47 -11.48
CA VAL A 91 13.24 15.89 -11.47
C VAL A 91 13.86 15.65 -10.09
N GLU A 92 13.17 16.04 -9.02
CA GLU A 92 13.64 15.80 -7.66
C GLU A 92 13.63 14.29 -7.30
N LEU A 93 12.60 13.54 -7.70
CA LEU A 93 12.55 12.08 -7.53
C LEU A 93 13.72 11.40 -8.24
N HIS A 94 14.06 11.83 -9.45
CA HIS A 94 15.24 11.37 -10.15
C HIS A 94 16.51 11.74 -9.36
N ARG A 95 16.64 12.96 -8.84
CA ARG A 95 17.83 13.41 -8.07
C ARG A 95 18.06 12.57 -6.81
N VAL A 96 17.01 12.28 -6.04
CA VAL A 96 17.13 11.52 -4.78
C VAL A 96 17.34 10.02 -5.00
N LEU A 97 17.04 9.49 -6.19
CA LEU A 97 17.22 8.08 -6.52
C LEU A 97 18.70 7.70 -6.67
N LYS A 98 19.13 6.65 -5.96
CA LYS A 98 20.48 6.06 -6.06
C LYS A 98 20.77 5.58 -7.47
N LYS A 99 22.07 5.50 -7.82
CA LYS A 99 22.56 4.97 -9.10
C LYS A 99 22.07 3.55 -9.40
N THR A 100 21.84 2.75 -8.36
CA THR A 100 21.32 1.37 -8.41
C THR A 100 19.81 1.26 -8.29
N GLY A 101 19.13 2.41 -8.18
CA GLY A 101 17.73 2.49 -7.79
C GLY A 101 16.76 2.33 -8.95
N SER A 102 15.53 2.00 -8.57
CA SER A 102 14.39 1.81 -9.47
C SER A 102 13.29 2.84 -9.21
N PHE A 103 12.59 3.23 -10.26
CA PHE A 103 11.48 4.19 -10.23
C PHE A 103 10.25 3.59 -10.89
N TYR A 104 9.12 3.64 -10.19
CA TYR A 104 7.82 3.19 -10.66
C TYR A 104 6.82 4.35 -10.64
N TYR A 105 6.23 4.64 -11.81
CA TYR A 105 5.16 5.63 -11.96
C TYR A 105 3.85 4.92 -12.30
N HIS A 106 2.87 4.96 -11.40
CA HIS A 106 1.53 4.44 -11.63
C HIS A 106 0.65 5.51 -12.28
N CYS A 107 -0.02 5.18 -13.38
CA CYS A 107 -0.97 6.07 -14.06
C CYS A 107 -2.07 5.30 -14.80
N ASP A 108 -3.10 6.01 -15.24
CA ASP A 108 -4.03 5.50 -16.23
C ASP A 108 -3.76 6.09 -17.62
N TRP A 109 -4.61 5.72 -18.58
CA TRP A 109 -4.50 6.09 -19.98
C TRP A 109 -4.65 7.59 -20.30
N HIS A 110 -5.17 8.44 -19.40
CA HIS A 110 -5.49 9.84 -19.73
C HIS A 110 -4.23 10.67 -20.02
N ALA A 111 -3.18 10.49 -19.21
CA ALA A 111 -1.94 11.25 -19.31
C ALA A 111 -0.69 10.39 -19.51
N SER A 112 -0.81 9.04 -19.51
CA SER A 112 0.33 8.11 -19.53
C SER A 112 1.36 8.42 -20.62
N HIS A 113 0.94 8.68 -21.85
CA HIS A 113 1.85 8.95 -22.97
C HIS A 113 2.64 10.26 -22.79
N TYR A 114 2.00 11.30 -22.25
CA TYR A 114 2.66 12.59 -21.96
C TYR A 114 3.63 12.47 -20.79
N VAL A 115 3.23 11.70 -19.76
CA VAL A 115 4.11 11.34 -18.65
C VAL A 115 5.31 10.54 -19.15
N LYS A 116 5.12 9.57 -20.05
CA LYS A 116 6.21 8.77 -20.63
C LYS A 116 7.25 9.65 -21.31
N ILE A 117 6.81 10.60 -22.15
CA ILE A 117 7.72 11.54 -22.83
C ILE A 117 8.45 12.42 -21.79
N MET A 118 7.74 12.93 -20.78
CA MET A 118 8.37 13.70 -19.70
C MET A 118 9.41 12.88 -18.94
N LEU A 119 9.12 11.62 -18.62
CA LEU A 119 10.03 10.73 -17.92
C LEU A 119 11.23 10.35 -18.78
N ASP A 120 11.07 10.13 -20.08
CA ASP A 120 12.19 9.91 -21.01
C ASP A 120 13.14 11.10 -21.04
N GLN A 121 12.62 12.33 -20.99
CA GLN A 121 13.47 13.53 -20.90
C GLN A 121 14.24 13.63 -19.57
N ILE A 122 13.74 13.02 -18.49
CA ILE A 122 14.35 13.10 -17.15
C ILE A 122 15.30 11.92 -16.91
N PHE A 123 14.90 10.70 -17.26
CA PHE A 123 15.64 9.46 -17.01
C PHE A 123 16.43 8.95 -18.22
N SER A 124 16.21 9.48 -19.42
CA SER A 124 16.56 8.91 -20.74
C SER A 124 15.68 7.72 -21.15
N GLU A 125 15.33 7.65 -22.44
CA GLU A 125 14.60 6.51 -23.00
C GLU A 125 15.37 5.18 -22.86
N ASN A 126 16.70 5.23 -22.73
CA ASN A 126 17.54 4.05 -22.54
C ASN A 126 17.40 3.44 -21.14
N GLN A 127 16.84 4.19 -20.18
CA GLN A 127 16.62 3.73 -18.82
C GLN A 127 15.19 3.25 -18.57
N PHE A 128 14.33 3.35 -19.58
CA PHE A 128 13.01 2.71 -19.55
C PHE A 128 13.17 1.20 -19.70
N GLN A 129 12.72 0.45 -18.70
CA GLN A 129 12.86 -1.02 -18.70
C GLN A 129 11.66 -1.68 -19.36
N THR A 130 10.45 -1.35 -18.90
CA THR A 130 9.21 -1.93 -19.42
C THR A 130 7.98 -1.16 -18.97
N GLU A 131 6.89 -1.36 -19.72
CA GLU A 131 5.54 -0.97 -19.33
C GLU A 131 4.87 -2.17 -18.65
N ILE A 132 4.44 -1.98 -17.40
CA ILE A 132 3.71 -3.00 -16.66
C ILE A 132 2.22 -2.67 -16.74
N ILE A 133 1.42 -3.63 -17.19
CA ILE A 133 -0.03 -3.51 -17.30
C ILE A 133 -0.66 -4.25 -16.13
N TRP A 134 -1.29 -3.52 -15.21
CA TRP A 134 -2.02 -4.13 -14.09
C TRP A 134 -3.52 -4.12 -14.36
N ARG A 135 -4.14 -5.30 -14.40
CA ARG A 135 -5.59 -5.42 -14.60
C ARG A 135 -6.34 -5.09 -13.31
N ARG A 136 -6.73 -3.83 -13.17
CA ARG A 136 -7.44 -3.28 -12.00
C ARG A 136 -8.90 -3.70 -11.89
N THR A 137 -9.52 -4.21 -12.95
CA THR A 137 -10.90 -4.70 -12.91
C THR A 137 -11.12 -5.73 -14.01
N ASN A 138 -12.20 -6.50 -13.91
CA ASN A 138 -12.68 -7.26 -15.06
C ASN A 138 -13.34 -6.32 -16.08
N ALA A 139 -13.25 -6.71 -17.35
CA ALA A 139 -14.01 -6.11 -18.44
C ALA A 139 -15.51 -6.04 -18.09
N LYS A 140 -16.07 -4.82 -18.12
CA LYS A 140 -17.50 -4.62 -17.88
C LYS A 140 -18.26 -4.80 -19.19
N GLY A 141 -19.29 -5.64 -19.19
CA GLY A 141 -20.11 -5.94 -20.38
C GLY A 141 -20.94 -4.78 -20.92
N LEU A 142 -20.95 -3.62 -20.24
CA LEU A 142 -21.71 -2.42 -20.64
C LEU A 142 -20.89 -1.47 -21.55
N ALA A 143 -19.66 -1.82 -21.92
CA ALA A 143 -18.90 -1.07 -22.91
C ALA A 143 -19.34 -1.49 -24.34
N PHE A 144 -20.34 -0.80 -24.88
CA PHE A 144 -20.93 -1.14 -26.18
C PHE A 144 -20.27 -0.45 -27.38
N ARG A 145 -19.50 0.62 -27.15
CA ARG A 145 -18.92 1.48 -28.21
C ARG A 145 -17.40 1.47 -28.25
N SER A 146 -16.74 0.70 -27.39
CA SER A 146 -15.27 0.60 -27.31
C SER A 146 -14.84 -0.66 -26.56
N PHE A 147 -13.54 -0.96 -26.58
CA PHE A 147 -12.97 -1.93 -25.65
C PHE A 147 -13.11 -1.43 -24.20
N PRO A 148 -13.40 -2.32 -23.24
CA PRO A 148 -13.41 -1.99 -21.81
C PRO A 148 -12.02 -1.50 -21.35
N ASN A 149 -11.99 -0.36 -20.67
CA ASN A 149 -10.78 0.11 -20.00
C ASN A 149 -10.70 -0.50 -18.59
N ASP A 150 -9.85 -1.50 -18.42
CA ASP A 150 -9.83 -2.39 -17.26
C ASP A 150 -8.44 -2.55 -16.62
N HIS A 151 -7.46 -1.78 -17.08
CA HIS A 151 -6.09 -1.78 -16.56
C HIS A 151 -5.59 -0.37 -16.25
N ASP A 152 -4.55 -0.33 -15.42
CA ASP A 152 -3.67 0.82 -15.22
C ASP A 152 -2.28 0.46 -15.77
N THR A 153 -1.49 1.50 -16.07
CA THR A 153 -0.12 1.41 -16.56
C THR A 153 0.85 1.80 -15.45
N ILE A 154 1.90 1.00 -15.26
CA ILE A 154 3.01 1.31 -14.37
C ILE A 154 4.29 1.36 -15.20
N PHE A 155 4.88 2.55 -15.33
CA PHE A 155 6.18 2.68 -15.99
C PHE A 155 7.31 2.31 -15.05
N TYR A 156 8.19 1.43 -15.50
CA TYR A 156 9.38 1.02 -14.77
C TYR A 156 10.65 1.62 -15.41
N TYR A 157 11.32 2.50 -14.67
CA TYR A 157 12.63 3.06 -15.00
C TYR A 157 13.68 2.63 -13.99
N THR A 158 14.93 2.62 -14.42
CA THR A 158 16.10 2.50 -13.54
C THR A 158 16.90 3.79 -13.58
N LYS A 159 17.74 4.04 -12.59
CA LYS A 159 18.62 5.21 -12.62
C LYS A 159 19.72 5.05 -13.67
N ASN A 160 20.30 3.85 -13.76
CA ASN A 160 21.36 3.46 -14.69
C ASN A 160 21.19 1.97 -15.06
N ASN A 161 22.14 1.43 -15.85
CA ASN A 161 22.18 0.02 -16.25
C ASN A 161 22.65 -0.95 -15.16
N ASP A 162 23.20 -0.43 -14.05
CA ASP A 162 23.54 -1.23 -12.87
C ASP A 162 22.46 -1.00 -11.82
N TYR A 163 21.54 -1.96 -11.66
CA TYR A 163 20.36 -1.81 -10.80
C TYR A 163 19.96 -3.13 -10.13
N THR A 164 19.26 -3.02 -8.99
CA THR A 164 18.71 -4.18 -8.28
C THR A 164 17.48 -4.74 -9.00
N PHE A 165 17.53 -6.01 -9.40
CA PHE A 165 16.34 -6.73 -9.87
C PHE A 165 16.32 -8.20 -9.42
N ASN A 166 15.43 -8.50 -8.49
CA ASN A 166 15.15 -9.82 -7.94
C ASN A 166 13.99 -10.45 -8.72
N ARG A 167 14.31 -11.38 -9.62
CA ARG A 167 13.30 -12.05 -10.46
C ARG A 167 12.26 -12.79 -9.62
N GLN A 168 10.99 -12.40 -9.78
CA GLN A 168 9.84 -13.02 -9.12
C GLN A 168 9.23 -14.12 -9.99
N TYR A 169 8.56 -15.09 -9.35
CA TYR A 169 7.96 -16.25 -10.02
C TYR A 169 6.56 -16.52 -9.45
N LEU A 170 5.65 -16.97 -10.33
CA LEU A 170 4.37 -17.55 -9.98
C LEU A 170 4.47 -19.08 -9.95
N PRO A 171 3.64 -19.75 -9.15
CA PRO A 171 3.47 -21.19 -9.26
C PRO A 171 3.11 -21.61 -10.69
N HIS A 172 3.54 -22.80 -11.10
CA HIS A 172 3.08 -23.36 -12.36
C HIS A 172 1.57 -23.61 -12.34
N ASP A 173 0.87 -23.27 -13.42
CA ASP A 173 -0.54 -23.58 -13.59
C ASP A 173 -0.77 -25.11 -13.51
N LYS A 174 -1.89 -25.53 -12.90
CA LYS A 174 -2.26 -26.95 -12.77
C LYS A 174 -2.33 -27.67 -14.12
N LYS A 175 -2.82 -26.99 -15.17
CA LYS A 175 -2.86 -27.48 -16.55
C LYS A 175 -1.44 -27.72 -17.08
N TYR A 176 -0.54 -26.76 -16.86
CA TYR A 176 0.87 -26.91 -17.24
C TYR A 176 1.53 -28.08 -16.50
N ILE A 177 1.29 -28.22 -15.20
CA ILE A 177 1.79 -29.35 -14.41
C ILE A 177 1.27 -30.67 -14.99
N LYS A 178 -0.03 -30.77 -15.25
CA LYS A 178 -0.67 -31.97 -15.80
C LYS A 178 -0.14 -32.36 -17.19
N GLU A 179 0.13 -31.36 -18.03
CA GLU A 179 0.58 -31.57 -19.41
C GLU A 179 2.06 -31.95 -19.50
N PHE A 180 2.92 -31.26 -18.74
CA PHE A 180 4.37 -31.41 -18.87
C PHE A 180 5.00 -32.33 -17.82
N TYR A 181 4.55 -32.30 -16.57
CA TYR A 181 5.10 -33.08 -15.45
C TYR A 181 4.36 -34.41 -15.25
N LYS A 182 4.25 -35.18 -16.33
CA LYS A 182 3.49 -36.44 -16.36
C LYS A 182 4.22 -37.67 -15.81
N TYR A 183 5.51 -37.55 -15.50
CA TYR A 183 6.30 -38.67 -15.02
C TYR A 183 6.52 -38.57 -13.51
N VAL A 184 6.52 -39.71 -12.84
CA VAL A 184 6.77 -39.84 -11.40
C VAL A 184 7.98 -40.73 -11.19
N GLU A 185 8.95 -40.26 -10.42
CA GLU A 185 10.13 -41.05 -10.06
C GLU A 185 9.73 -42.13 -9.05
N PRO A 186 9.80 -43.44 -9.38
CA PRO A 186 9.19 -44.49 -8.57
C PRO A 186 9.72 -44.58 -7.13
N LYS A 187 10.99 -44.23 -6.91
CA LYS A 187 11.63 -44.33 -5.59
C LYS A 187 11.28 -43.17 -4.65
N THR A 188 10.93 -42.01 -5.20
CA THR A 188 10.79 -40.77 -4.42
C THR A 188 9.40 -40.14 -4.55
N GLY A 189 8.59 -40.58 -5.51
CA GLY A 189 7.29 -39.96 -5.82
C GLY A 189 7.41 -38.58 -6.48
N ARG A 190 8.61 -38.11 -6.80
CA ARG A 190 8.83 -36.76 -7.36
C ARG A 190 8.34 -36.69 -8.80
N GLN A 191 7.58 -35.65 -9.11
CA GLN A 191 7.10 -35.38 -10.47
C GLN A 191 8.21 -34.72 -11.31
N TYR A 192 8.36 -35.16 -12.56
CA TYR A 192 9.32 -34.58 -13.50
C TYR A 192 8.79 -34.52 -14.93
N GLN A 193 9.39 -33.62 -15.71
CA GLN A 193 9.22 -33.55 -17.17
C GLN A 193 10.52 -33.93 -17.89
N LEU A 194 10.42 -34.26 -19.17
CA LEU A 194 11.57 -34.59 -20.02
C LEU A 194 11.97 -33.38 -20.88
N ALA A 195 13.09 -32.75 -20.53
CA ALA A 195 13.64 -31.63 -21.27
C ALA A 195 14.62 -32.07 -22.37
N ASP A 196 14.76 -31.23 -23.39
CA ASP A 196 15.75 -31.42 -24.44
C ASP A 196 17.18 -31.11 -23.94
N LEU A 197 18.13 -31.93 -24.37
CA LEU A 197 19.55 -31.83 -24.07
C LEU A 197 20.37 -31.30 -25.24
N THR A 198 19.76 -31.04 -26.39
CA THR A 198 20.44 -30.49 -27.55
C THR A 198 20.79 -29.01 -27.35
N ASN A 199 21.88 -28.61 -28.01
CA ASN A 199 22.28 -27.21 -28.07
C ASN A 199 21.44 -26.49 -29.13
N PRO A 200 20.86 -25.31 -28.84
CA PRO A 200 20.19 -24.53 -29.88
C PRO A 200 21.16 -24.08 -30.98
N ASN A 201 22.44 -23.83 -30.67
CA ASN A 201 23.46 -23.53 -31.66
C ASN A 201 24.09 -24.83 -32.19
N LYS A 202 23.97 -25.06 -33.50
CA LYS A 202 24.47 -26.25 -34.18
C LYS A 202 25.98 -26.21 -34.47
N ASP A 203 26.63 -25.05 -34.34
CA ASP A 203 28.06 -24.90 -34.60
C ASP A 203 28.86 -24.82 -33.29
N ARG A 204 29.07 -25.98 -32.65
CA ARG A 204 29.85 -26.11 -31.41
C ARG A 204 30.66 -27.41 -31.43
N PRO A 205 31.82 -27.47 -32.13
CA PRO A 205 32.63 -28.68 -32.25
C PRO A 205 33.00 -29.32 -30.90
N ASN A 206 33.27 -28.50 -29.89
CA ASN A 206 33.58 -28.94 -28.53
C ASN A 206 32.41 -29.62 -27.78
N LEU A 207 31.18 -29.44 -28.26
CA LEU A 207 29.96 -30.05 -27.72
C LEU A 207 29.35 -31.09 -28.66
N THR A 208 30.00 -31.34 -29.80
CA THR A 208 29.61 -32.38 -30.75
C THR A 208 30.29 -33.69 -30.38
N TYR A 209 29.54 -34.60 -29.77
CA TYR A 209 30.06 -35.91 -29.41
C TYR A 209 28.96 -36.96 -29.39
N GLU A 210 29.37 -38.23 -29.43
CA GLU A 210 28.45 -39.34 -29.27
C GLU A 210 28.17 -39.63 -27.80
N PHE A 211 26.88 -39.81 -27.48
CA PHE A 211 26.41 -40.18 -26.15
C PHE A 211 25.21 -41.13 -26.26
N LEU A 212 25.30 -42.31 -25.62
CA LEU A 212 24.30 -43.39 -25.67
C LEU A 212 23.86 -43.76 -27.11
N GLY A 213 24.81 -43.87 -28.04
CA GLY A 213 24.55 -44.21 -29.44
C GLY A 213 23.96 -43.08 -30.28
N VAL A 214 23.94 -41.84 -29.77
CA VAL A 214 23.44 -40.66 -30.49
C VAL A 214 24.53 -39.60 -30.58
N LYS A 215 24.91 -39.19 -31.79
CA LYS A 215 25.85 -38.09 -32.04
C LYS A 215 25.09 -36.82 -32.41
N ARG A 216 25.18 -35.80 -31.56
CA ARG A 216 24.55 -34.48 -31.74
C ARG A 216 25.43 -33.39 -31.13
N VAL A 217 25.03 -32.14 -31.35
CA VAL A 217 25.56 -30.99 -30.61
C VAL A 217 24.79 -30.88 -29.30
N TRP A 218 25.44 -31.22 -28.19
CA TRP A 218 24.82 -31.26 -26.88
C TRP A 218 24.92 -29.93 -26.15
N ARG A 219 24.03 -29.70 -25.20
CA ARG A 219 24.06 -28.50 -24.35
C ARG A 219 25.23 -28.51 -23.35
N TRP A 220 25.73 -29.69 -22.99
CA TRP A 220 26.73 -29.89 -21.95
C TRP A 220 27.98 -30.56 -22.47
N THR A 221 29.10 -30.37 -21.77
CA THR A 221 30.34 -31.11 -22.03
C THR A 221 30.15 -32.60 -21.74
N LYS A 222 30.92 -33.46 -22.41
CA LYS A 222 30.85 -34.92 -22.25
C LYS A 222 30.96 -35.36 -20.78
N LYS A 223 31.84 -34.71 -20.00
CA LYS A 223 32.01 -34.96 -18.56
C LYS A 223 30.73 -34.68 -17.76
N ARG A 224 30.17 -33.46 -17.88
CA ARG A 224 28.93 -33.09 -17.19
C ARG A 224 27.77 -34.00 -17.59
N MET A 225 27.75 -34.41 -18.86
CA MET A 225 26.75 -35.34 -19.39
C MET A 225 26.86 -36.70 -18.68
N GLN A 226 28.04 -37.29 -18.64
CA GLN A 226 28.28 -38.55 -17.92
C GLN A 226 27.95 -38.46 -16.43
N ASP A 227 28.29 -37.36 -15.76
CA ASP A 227 28.00 -37.17 -14.34
C ASP A 227 26.49 -37.08 -14.08
N ALA A 228 25.74 -36.36 -14.92
CA ALA A 228 24.28 -36.28 -14.82
C ALA A 228 23.61 -37.64 -15.10
N TYR A 229 24.15 -38.41 -16.05
CA TYR A 229 23.68 -39.76 -16.33
C TYR A 229 23.91 -40.71 -15.15
N LYS A 230 25.11 -40.69 -14.55
CA LYS A 230 25.42 -41.47 -13.33
C LYS A 230 24.49 -41.12 -12.16
N LYS A 231 24.06 -39.86 -12.06
CA LYS A 231 23.08 -39.38 -11.07
C LYS A 231 21.63 -39.75 -11.40
N GLY A 232 21.37 -40.46 -12.50
CA GLY A 232 20.02 -40.85 -12.92
C GLY A 232 19.15 -39.68 -13.42
N LEU A 233 19.74 -38.52 -13.70
CA LEU A 233 19.04 -37.34 -14.20
C LEU A 233 18.72 -37.46 -15.70
N ILE A 234 19.35 -38.39 -16.40
CA ILE A 234 19.18 -38.54 -17.84
C ILE A 234 18.65 -39.91 -18.17
N VAL A 235 17.61 -39.92 -19.00
CA VAL A 235 16.92 -41.13 -19.41
C VAL A 235 16.96 -41.24 -20.93
N GLN A 236 17.15 -42.46 -21.39
CA GLN A 236 16.98 -42.85 -22.78
C GLN A 236 15.83 -43.86 -22.82
N SER A 237 14.77 -43.56 -23.58
CA SER A 237 13.57 -44.39 -23.60
C SER A 237 13.78 -45.76 -24.24
N LYS A 238 14.63 -45.80 -25.27
CA LYS A 238 15.10 -47.03 -25.94
C LYS A 238 16.50 -46.81 -26.49
N PRO A 239 17.34 -47.84 -26.63
CA PRO A 239 18.67 -47.72 -27.21
C PRO A 239 18.66 -46.95 -28.53
N GLY A 240 19.56 -45.97 -28.69
CA GLY A 240 19.65 -45.10 -29.87
C GLY A 240 18.62 -43.98 -29.95
N ALA A 241 17.63 -43.91 -29.05
CA ALA A 241 16.75 -42.73 -28.95
C ALA A 241 17.50 -41.54 -28.34
N VAL A 242 17.09 -40.32 -28.70
CA VAL A 242 17.71 -39.10 -28.15
C VAL A 242 17.51 -39.05 -26.63
N PRO A 243 18.58 -39.06 -25.83
CA PRO A 243 18.47 -38.97 -24.37
C PRO A 243 17.85 -37.64 -23.93
N ARG A 244 17.12 -37.67 -22.82
CA ARG A 244 16.37 -36.52 -22.28
C ARG A 244 16.71 -36.30 -20.81
N LEU A 245 16.64 -35.04 -20.39
CA LEU A 245 16.89 -34.62 -19.01
C LEU A 245 15.59 -34.68 -18.20
N LYS A 246 15.62 -35.34 -17.05
CA LYS A 246 14.58 -35.21 -16.02
C LYS A 246 14.70 -33.83 -15.37
N ARG A 247 13.64 -33.02 -15.43
CA ARG A 247 13.51 -31.78 -14.67
C ARG A 247 12.39 -31.94 -13.64
N TYR A 248 12.74 -31.92 -12.37
CA TYR A 248 11.78 -32.10 -11.29
C TYR A 248 10.99 -30.83 -11.00
N LEU A 249 9.70 -30.99 -10.68
CA LEU A 249 8.77 -29.88 -10.44
C LEU A 249 9.14 -29.07 -9.20
N ASP A 250 9.46 -29.76 -8.11
CA ASP A 250 9.86 -29.20 -6.81
C ASP A 250 11.20 -28.46 -6.85
N GLU A 251 12.02 -28.67 -7.87
CA GLU A 251 13.25 -27.91 -8.14
C GLU A 251 13.02 -26.65 -9.00
N GLN A 252 11.80 -26.45 -9.52
CA GLN A 252 11.50 -25.27 -10.33
C GLN A 252 10.99 -24.12 -9.47
N LYS A 253 11.50 -22.91 -9.75
CA LYS A 253 11.03 -21.68 -9.10
C LYS A 253 9.63 -21.26 -9.55
N GLY A 254 9.11 -21.85 -10.64
CA GLY A 254 7.80 -21.53 -11.22
C GLY A 254 7.90 -20.80 -12.57
N MET A 255 6.80 -20.16 -12.96
CA MET A 255 6.73 -19.31 -14.14
C MET A 255 7.26 -17.92 -13.79
N PRO A 256 8.27 -17.39 -14.50
CA PRO A 256 8.68 -16.01 -14.33
C PRO A 256 7.49 -15.05 -14.49
N ILE A 257 7.38 -14.07 -13.60
CA ILE A 257 6.41 -12.99 -13.77
C ILE A 257 6.81 -12.14 -14.98
N ASP A 258 5.83 -11.83 -15.83
CA ASP A 258 5.97 -10.96 -16.99
C ASP A 258 5.45 -9.54 -16.68
N SER A 259 5.27 -8.71 -17.71
CA SER A 259 4.77 -7.34 -17.56
C SER A 259 3.25 -7.23 -17.57
N ILE A 260 2.49 -8.32 -17.68
CA ILE A 260 1.01 -8.30 -17.70
C ILE A 260 0.48 -8.92 -16.41
N TRP A 261 0.17 -8.07 -15.44
CA TRP A 261 -0.26 -8.49 -14.11
C TRP A 261 -1.78 -8.60 -14.04
N ALA A 262 -2.26 -9.77 -14.48
CA ALA A 262 -3.67 -10.14 -14.44
C ALA A 262 -4.06 -10.91 -13.17
N ASP A 263 -3.09 -11.32 -12.36
CA ASP A 263 -3.24 -12.23 -11.22
C ASP A 263 -3.43 -11.51 -9.87
N ILE A 264 -3.20 -10.19 -9.82
CA ILE A 264 -3.44 -9.36 -8.63
C ILE A 264 -4.79 -8.66 -8.79
N PRO A 265 -5.86 -9.10 -8.11
CA PRO A 265 -7.16 -8.46 -8.20
C PRO A 265 -7.17 -7.10 -7.47
N PRO A 266 -8.11 -6.19 -7.82
CA PRO A 266 -8.38 -5.00 -7.01
C PRO A 266 -8.89 -5.38 -5.62
N ILE A 267 -8.80 -4.43 -4.68
CA ILE A 267 -9.35 -4.60 -3.33
C ILE A 267 -10.87 -4.71 -3.40
N GLN A 268 -11.40 -5.87 -3.03
CA GLN A 268 -12.84 -6.10 -2.93
C GLN A 268 -13.44 -5.34 -1.74
N SER A 269 -14.74 -5.04 -1.78
CA SER A 269 -15.44 -4.31 -0.72
C SER A 269 -15.36 -4.98 0.65
N GLN A 270 -15.30 -6.31 0.70
CA GLN A 270 -15.25 -7.10 1.93
C GLN A 270 -13.82 -7.49 2.35
N SER A 271 -12.79 -6.97 1.67
CA SER A 271 -11.40 -7.31 1.99
C SER A 271 -11.01 -6.78 3.37
N GLU A 272 -10.38 -7.61 4.20
CA GLU A 272 -9.81 -7.21 5.50
C GLU A 272 -8.76 -6.08 5.36
N GLU A 273 -8.13 -5.98 4.19
CA GLU A 273 -7.16 -4.91 3.90
C GLU A 273 -7.84 -3.55 3.61
N ARG A 274 -9.15 -3.53 3.32
CA ARG A 274 -9.84 -2.32 2.85
C ARG A 274 -10.00 -1.30 3.99
N LEU A 275 -9.49 -0.10 3.77
CA LEU A 275 -9.60 1.02 4.71
C LEU A 275 -10.76 1.99 4.40
N GLY A 276 -11.37 1.84 3.22
CA GLY A 276 -12.32 2.82 2.69
C GLY A 276 -11.64 4.02 2.00
N TYR A 277 -10.31 4.01 1.87
CA TYR A 277 -9.58 5.01 1.08
C TYR A 277 -9.81 4.75 -0.43
N PRO A 278 -10.28 5.72 -1.24
CA PRO A 278 -10.83 5.44 -2.59
C PRO A 278 -9.83 4.90 -3.58
N THR A 279 -8.58 5.37 -3.49
CA THR A 279 -7.51 5.02 -4.42
C THR A 279 -6.55 3.98 -3.83
N GLN A 280 -6.94 3.29 -2.75
CA GLN A 280 -6.11 2.28 -2.11
C GLN A 280 -5.71 1.18 -3.10
N LYS A 281 -4.40 1.04 -3.31
CA LYS A 281 -3.82 -0.07 -4.07
C LYS A 281 -3.70 -1.33 -3.20
N PRO A 282 -3.85 -2.55 -3.76
CA PRO A 282 -3.69 -3.80 -3.02
C PRO A 282 -2.26 -3.99 -2.52
N LEU A 283 -2.07 -4.51 -1.30
CA LEU A 283 -0.72 -4.82 -0.77
C LEU A 283 0.08 -5.74 -1.70
N ALA A 284 -0.57 -6.76 -2.29
CA ALA A 284 0.09 -7.71 -3.19
C ALA A 284 0.76 -7.04 -4.41
N LEU A 285 0.24 -5.90 -4.86
CA LEU A 285 0.82 -5.12 -5.95
C LEU A 285 2.14 -4.48 -5.52
N LEU A 286 2.14 -3.81 -4.37
CA LEU A 286 3.31 -3.12 -3.85
C LEU A 286 4.37 -4.12 -3.36
N ASP A 287 3.95 -5.22 -2.74
CA ASP A 287 4.82 -6.34 -2.37
C ASP A 287 5.64 -6.85 -3.56
N ARG A 288 5.00 -7.01 -4.72
CA ARG A 288 5.66 -7.48 -5.95
C ARG A 288 6.71 -6.49 -6.43
N ILE A 289 6.35 -5.20 -6.49
CA ILE A 289 7.26 -4.13 -6.92
C ILE A 289 8.46 -4.05 -5.96
N ILE A 290 8.21 -3.99 -4.65
CA ILE A 290 9.25 -3.86 -3.63
C ILE A 290 10.17 -5.08 -3.61
N LYS A 291 9.63 -6.30 -3.69
CA LYS A 291 10.46 -7.52 -3.79
C LYS A 291 11.32 -7.53 -5.04
N ALA A 292 10.78 -7.06 -6.17
CA ALA A 292 11.50 -7.06 -7.45
C ALA A 292 12.67 -6.08 -7.46
N SER A 293 12.52 -4.89 -6.87
CA SER A 293 13.48 -3.80 -7.08
C SER A 293 14.14 -3.24 -5.80
N SER A 294 14.08 -4.00 -4.71
CA SER A 294 14.80 -3.67 -3.46
C SER A 294 15.16 -4.92 -2.67
N ASN A 295 16.12 -4.77 -1.76
CA ASN A 295 16.56 -5.75 -0.78
C ASN A 295 16.18 -5.32 0.65
N GLU A 296 16.40 -6.19 1.63
CA GLU A 296 16.21 -5.82 3.04
C GLU A 296 17.08 -4.62 3.42
N ASN A 297 16.53 -3.71 4.24
CA ASN A 297 17.10 -2.43 4.65
C ASN A 297 17.27 -1.36 3.56
N ASP A 298 16.95 -1.65 2.29
CA ASP A 298 16.85 -0.62 1.26
C ASP A 298 15.75 0.40 1.63
N ILE A 299 15.90 1.63 1.15
CA ILE A 299 14.97 2.73 1.43
C ILE A 299 13.96 2.87 0.30
N VAL A 300 12.68 2.69 0.65
CA VAL A 300 11.53 2.87 -0.24
C VAL A 300 10.90 4.25 -0.01
N LEU A 301 10.76 5.05 -1.05
CA LEU A 301 10.09 6.34 -1.00
C LEU A 301 8.77 6.30 -1.76
N ASP A 302 7.71 6.75 -1.09
CA ASP A 302 6.43 7.07 -1.71
C ASP A 302 6.07 8.54 -1.44
N ALA A 303 6.17 9.36 -2.48
CA ALA A 303 5.93 10.80 -2.41
C ALA A 303 4.46 11.20 -2.69
N PHE A 304 3.58 10.22 -2.92
CA PHE A 304 2.14 10.40 -3.11
C PHE A 304 1.39 9.36 -2.28
N CYS A 305 1.67 9.35 -0.98
CA CYS A 305 1.56 8.15 -0.19
C CYS A 305 0.11 7.73 0.15
N GLY A 306 -0.82 8.68 0.18
CA GLY A 306 -2.24 8.42 0.43
C GLY A 306 -2.47 7.60 1.69
N CYS A 307 -2.98 6.38 1.54
CA CYS A 307 -3.24 5.47 2.67
C CYS A 307 -2.04 4.59 3.08
N GLY A 308 -0.85 4.82 2.52
CA GLY A 308 0.39 4.20 2.96
C GLY A 308 0.56 2.73 2.59
N THR A 309 -0.06 2.25 1.50
CA THR A 309 0.10 0.84 1.08
C THR A 309 1.57 0.50 0.81
N ALA A 310 2.32 1.38 0.13
CA ALA A 310 3.74 1.15 -0.16
C ALA A 310 4.58 1.06 1.12
N LEU A 311 4.28 1.89 2.12
CA LEU A 311 4.99 1.91 3.40
C LEU A 311 4.74 0.64 4.21
N VAL A 312 3.48 0.19 4.28
CA VAL A 312 3.13 -1.07 4.95
C VAL A 312 3.80 -2.26 4.26
N ALA A 313 3.80 -2.30 2.93
CA ALA A 313 4.50 -3.34 2.18
C ALA A 313 6.02 -3.30 2.44
N ALA A 314 6.63 -2.11 2.42
CA ALA A 314 8.05 -1.93 2.72
C ALA A 314 8.41 -2.42 4.14
N GLU A 315 7.65 -2.01 5.15
CA GLU A 315 7.87 -2.42 6.54
C GLU A 315 7.72 -3.94 6.72
N ASN A 316 6.64 -4.53 6.18
CA ASN A 316 6.41 -5.98 6.25
C ASN A 316 7.53 -6.79 5.59
N LEU A 317 8.19 -6.20 4.59
CA LEU A 317 9.32 -6.79 3.89
C LEU A 317 10.68 -6.43 4.51
N GLY A 318 10.73 -5.71 5.64
CA GLY A 318 11.98 -5.35 6.30
C GLY A 318 12.81 -4.31 5.55
N ARG A 319 12.15 -3.43 4.77
CA ARG A 319 12.75 -2.25 4.16
C ARG A 319 12.59 -1.05 5.08
N GLN A 320 13.45 -0.05 4.88
CA GLN A 320 13.23 1.27 5.42
C GLN A 320 12.29 2.03 4.48
N TRP A 321 11.54 3.01 4.99
CA TRP A 321 10.58 3.74 4.16
C TRP A 321 10.48 5.21 4.52
N ILE A 322 10.06 6.02 3.55
CA ILE A 322 9.72 7.43 3.72
C ILE A 322 8.40 7.66 2.98
N GLY A 323 7.42 8.23 3.67
CA GLY A 323 6.14 8.64 3.07
C GLY A 323 5.98 10.14 3.07
N ILE A 324 5.45 10.70 1.98
CA ILE A 324 5.09 12.12 1.91
C ILE A 324 3.65 12.22 1.41
N ASP A 325 2.83 13.00 2.11
CA ASP A 325 1.50 13.36 1.65
C ASP A 325 1.14 14.76 2.13
N MET A 326 0.46 15.53 1.28
CA MET A 326 0.03 16.89 1.64
C MET A 326 -1.16 16.87 2.60
N SER A 327 -1.96 15.80 2.59
CA SER A 327 -3.15 15.66 3.41
C SER A 327 -2.80 15.20 4.83
N PRO A 328 -3.08 16.02 5.85
CA PRO A 328 -2.90 15.63 7.25
C PRO A 328 -3.76 14.41 7.63
N THR A 329 -4.91 14.27 6.97
CA THR A 329 -5.81 13.11 7.11
C THR A 329 -5.15 11.84 6.59
N ALA A 330 -4.57 11.88 5.38
CA ALA A 330 -3.82 10.77 4.82
C ALA A 330 -2.68 10.35 5.77
N CYS A 331 -1.91 11.32 6.29
CA CYS A 331 -0.83 11.08 7.26
C CYS A 331 -1.32 10.33 8.51
N ARG A 332 -2.48 10.69 9.06
CA ARG A 332 -3.06 10.03 10.24
C ARG A 332 -3.58 8.63 9.94
N VAL A 333 -4.21 8.44 8.78
CA VAL A 333 -4.65 7.13 8.31
C VAL A 333 -3.44 6.20 8.14
N MET A 334 -2.35 6.70 7.54
CA MET A 334 -1.09 5.97 7.43
C MET A 334 -0.51 5.61 8.79
N ALA A 335 -0.42 6.57 9.71
CA ALA A 335 0.11 6.35 11.05
C ALA A 335 -0.71 5.29 11.80
N LYS A 336 -2.04 5.38 11.75
CA LYS A 336 -2.94 4.37 12.31
C LYS A 336 -2.72 3.00 11.68
N ARG A 337 -2.59 2.92 10.35
CA ARG A 337 -2.35 1.68 9.61
C ARG A 337 -1.04 1.01 10.02
N LEU A 338 0.04 1.78 10.17
CA LEU A 338 1.34 1.27 10.65
C LEU A 338 1.27 0.76 12.10
N ARG A 339 0.51 1.43 12.97
CA ARG A 339 0.26 0.93 14.33
C ARG A 339 -0.55 -0.35 14.35
N ASP A 340 -1.63 -0.42 13.57
CA ASP A 340 -2.59 -1.51 13.66
C ASP A 340 -2.10 -2.76 12.89
N VAL A 341 -1.49 -2.58 11.71
CA VAL A 341 -1.04 -3.68 10.84
C VAL A 341 0.39 -4.08 11.16
N CYS A 342 1.33 -3.13 11.16
CA CYS A 342 2.76 -3.41 11.35
C CYS A 342 3.17 -3.44 12.83
N LYS A 343 2.25 -3.11 13.76
CA LYS A 343 2.51 -3.04 15.22
C LYS A 343 3.66 -2.08 15.58
N MET A 344 3.93 -1.09 14.74
CA MET A 344 4.92 -0.06 15.02
C MET A 344 4.35 0.96 16.00
N LYS A 345 5.21 1.59 16.81
CA LYS A 345 4.81 2.68 17.69
C LYS A 345 5.23 4.03 17.11
N GLU A 346 4.32 4.99 17.15
CA GLU A 346 4.62 6.39 16.87
C GLU A 346 5.25 6.99 18.12
N ASP A 347 6.57 7.06 18.17
CA ASP A 347 7.30 7.53 19.35
C ASP A 347 8.72 7.94 18.98
N GLU A 348 9.10 9.16 19.34
CA GLU A 348 10.40 9.76 19.01
C GLU A 348 11.58 8.96 19.61
N LYS A 349 11.46 8.43 20.83
CA LYS A 349 12.53 7.67 21.49
C LYS A 349 12.71 6.30 20.84
N LEU A 350 11.61 5.62 20.53
CA LEU A 350 11.63 4.34 19.84
C LEU A 350 12.11 4.49 18.39
N TRP A 351 11.70 5.55 17.70
CA TRP A 351 12.16 5.87 16.36
C TRP A 351 13.68 6.06 16.31
N ARG A 352 14.27 6.82 17.25
CA ARG A 352 15.74 7.03 17.34
C ARG A 352 16.55 5.74 17.46
N ILE A 353 15.98 4.68 18.03
CA ILE A 353 16.62 3.36 18.16
C ILE A 353 16.15 2.36 17.08
N GLY A 354 15.46 2.82 16.04
CA GLY A 354 14.99 1.98 14.93
C GLY A 354 13.86 1.01 15.31
N ARG A 355 13.00 1.35 16.28
CA ARG A 355 11.87 0.52 16.75
C ARG A 355 10.51 1.24 16.70
N GLY A 356 10.49 2.48 16.23
CA GLY A 356 9.29 3.28 16.04
C GLY A 356 9.31 4.01 14.71
N PHE A 357 8.26 4.78 14.48
CA PHE A 357 8.18 5.75 13.39
C PHE A 357 7.73 7.10 13.97
N ILE A 358 7.80 8.14 13.16
CA ILE A 358 7.34 9.48 13.51
C ILE A 358 6.58 10.12 12.36
N VAL A 359 5.68 11.02 12.69
CA VAL A 359 5.07 11.93 11.71
C VAL A 359 5.63 13.34 11.95
N ARG A 360 6.13 13.97 10.89
CA ARG A 360 6.69 15.32 10.89
C ARG A 360 5.76 16.28 10.13
N ASP A 361 5.88 17.56 10.45
CA ASP A 361 5.23 18.66 9.74
C ASP A 361 3.69 18.60 9.70
N LEU A 362 3.06 17.84 10.62
CA LEU A 362 1.61 17.84 10.81
C LEU A 362 1.14 19.28 11.15
N PRO A 363 0.31 19.92 10.32
CA PRO A 363 0.24 21.38 10.27
C PRO A 363 -0.64 22.05 11.34
N TRP A 364 -0.97 21.40 12.46
CA TRP A 364 -2.07 21.87 13.30
C TRP A 364 -1.69 22.01 14.78
N THR A 365 -1.11 23.17 15.12
CA THR A 365 -1.23 23.75 16.47
C THR A 365 -2.67 24.21 16.72
N GLU A 366 -3.08 24.36 17.98
CA GLU A 366 -4.39 24.97 18.31
C GLU A 366 -4.61 26.29 17.57
N LYS A 367 -3.57 27.13 17.46
CA LYS A 367 -3.64 28.42 16.76
C LYS A 367 -4.01 28.24 15.29
N GLN A 368 -3.36 27.30 14.60
CA GLN A 368 -3.63 27.05 13.18
C GLN A 368 -5.02 26.41 12.96
N LEU A 369 -5.48 25.54 13.86
CA LEU A 369 -6.82 24.97 13.79
C LEU A 369 -7.94 26.00 13.97
N ARG A 370 -7.65 27.15 14.60
CA ARG A 370 -8.61 28.26 14.71
C ARG A 370 -8.75 29.04 13.41
N GLU A 371 -7.72 29.02 12.56
CA GLU A 371 -7.62 29.86 11.38
C GLU A 371 -8.08 29.13 10.09
N ILE A 372 -8.19 27.80 10.11
CA ILE A 372 -8.67 27.04 8.95
C ILE A 372 -10.15 27.25 8.67
N PRO A 373 -10.58 27.03 7.40
CA PRO A 373 -12.00 27.01 7.07
C PRO A 373 -12.80 26.06 7.99
N PRO A 374 -14.00 26.46 8.45
CA PRO A 374 -14.80 25.67 9.41
C PRO A 374 -15.03 24.22 8.97
N PHE A 375 -15.30 24.00 7.69
CA PHE A 375 -15.46 22.67 7.13
C PHE A 375 -14.19 21.82 7.24
N GLU A 376 -13.01 22.40 7.03
CA GLU A 376 -11.75 21.67 7.20
C GLU A 376 -11.47 21.32 8.66
N PHE A 377 -11.87 22.19 9.59
CA PHE A 377 -11.79 21.96 11.02
C PHE A 377 -12.73 20.83 11.49
N GLU A 378 -13.98 20.84 11.02
CA GLU A 378 -14.96 19.77 11.26
C GLU A 378 -14.39 18.41 10.84
N ASN A 379 -13.80 18.36 9.64
CA ASN A 379 -13.23 17.15 9.06
C ASN A 379 -12.07 16.62 9.86
N TRP A 380 -11.16 17.53 10.20
CA TRP A 380 -10.04 17.23 11.06
C TRP A 380 -10.50 16.62 12.38
N ALA A 381 -11.45 17.25 13.06
CA ALA A 381 -11.94 16.82 14.36
C ALA A 381 -12.60 15.44 14.29
N VAL A 382 -13.49 15.21 13.32
CA VAL A 382 -14.17 13.92 13.17
C VAL A 382 -13.19 12.78 12.90
N ILE A 383 -12.23 13.00 12.00
CA ILE A 383 -11.23 11.99 11.65
C ILE A 383 -10.29 11.71 12.83
N ALA A 384 -9.91 12.75 13.58
CA ALA A 384 -9.07 12.60 14.75
C ALA A 384 -9.73 11.75 15.85
N LEU A 385 -11.07 11.72 15.91
CA LEU A 385 -11.83 10.84 16.78
C LEU A 385 -12.06 9.43 16.21
N GLY A 386 -11.52 9.12 15.02
CA GLY A 386 -11.77 7.86 14.32
C GLY A 386 -13.18 7.75 13.73
N GLY A 387 -13.87 8.88 13.56
CA GLY A 387 -15.20 8.96 12.96
C GLY A 387 -15.17 9.19 11.45
N ILE A 388 -16.36 9.13 10.88
CA ILE A 388 -16.66 9.37 9.47
C ILE A 388 -17.36 10.73 9.36
N PRO A 389 -16.79 11.74 8.69
CA PRO A 389 -17.38 13.07 8.58
C PRO A 389 -18.63 13.10 7.67
N ASN A 390 -19.29 14.27 7.61
CA ASN A 390 -20.49 14.54 6.80
C ASN A 390 -20.20 15.26 5.44
N LYS A 391 -21.08 14.99 4.46
CA LYS A 391 -20.80 15.04 2.98
C LYS A 391 -20.62 16.41 2.40
N ALA A 392 -21.36 17.30 3.01
CA ALA A 392 -21.41 18.72 2.81
C ALA A 392 -21.85 19.28 4.17
N GLN A 393 -21.96 20.61 4.28
CA GLN A 393 -22.94 21.15 5.21
C GLN A 393 -24.32 20.70 4.73
N VAL A 394 -24.72 19.51 5.15
CA VAL A 394 -26.06 19.00 4.92
C VAL A 394 -26.96 19.62 5.99
N GLY A 395 -28.23 19.78 5.66
CA GLY A 395 -29.25 20.25 6.61
C GLY A 395 -29.59 19.19 7.66
N ASP A 396 -28.64 18.33 8.07
CA ASP A 396 -28.80 17.32 9.11
C ASP A 396 -28.69 17.89 10.53
N MET A 397 -29.18 19.13 10.68
CA MET A 397 -29.50 19.80 11.94
C MET A 397 -28.33 19.88 12.95
N GLY A 398 -27.07 19.69 12.53
CA GLY A 398 -25.89 19.89 13.37
C GLY A 398 -25.09 18.63 13.73
N ILE A 399 -25.27 17.50 13.03
CA ILE A 399 -24.27 16.42 13.06
C ILE A 399 -23.16 16.78 12.07
N ASP A 400 -21.90 16.58 12.45
CA ASP A 400 -20.72 16.81 11.60
C ASP A 400 -19.98 15.51 11.26
N GLY A 401 -20.22 14.44 12.01
CA GLY A 401 -19.69 13.11 11.73
C GLY A 401 -20.28 11.99 12.58
N ARG A 402 -19.85 10.74 12.34
CA ARG A 402 -20.36 9.53 13.02
C ARG A 402 -19.23 8.57 13.39
N ILE A 403 -19.24 8.02 14.61
CA ILE A 403 -18.32 6.95 15.04
C ILE A 403 -19.07 5.62 15.09
N TYR A 404 -18.44 4.56 14.59
CA TYR A 404 -18.95 3.19 14.65
C TYR A 404 -18.06 2.35 15.59
N PRO A 405 -18.57 1.86 16.73
CA PRO A 405 -17.77 1.09 17.68
C PRO A 405 -17.40 -0.31 17.15
N VAL A 406 -16.16 -0.73 17.39
CA VAL A 406 -15.59 -2.01 16.91
C VAL A 406 -16.29 -3.25 17.51
N SER A 407 -16.96 -3.11 18.66
CA SER A 407 -17.68 -4.20 19.33
C SER A 407 -18.98 -4.63 18.65
N ALA A 408 -19.41 -3.95 17.58
CA ALA A 408 -20.63 -4.28 16.83
C ALA A 408 -20.42 -5.36 15.74
N THR A 409 -19.47 -6.28 15.91
CA THR A 409 -19.32 -7.44 15.00
C THR A 409 -20.34 -8.53 15.35
N PRO A 410 -21.16 -9.03 14.42
CA PRO A 410 -22.27 -9.91 14.76
C PRO A 410 -21.82 -11.33 15.16
N LYS A 411 -22.37 -11.86 16.26
CA LYS A 411 -22.60 -13.31 16.38
C LYS A 411 -23.78 -13.65 15.47
N LYS A 412 -23.50 -14.35 14.35
CA LYS A 412 -24.47 -14.83 13.34
C LYS A 412 -25.88 -15.14 13.93
N LYS A 413 -26.91 -14.40 13.49
CA LYS A 413 -28.16 -14.92 12.89
C LYS A 413 -29.19 -13.80 12.65
N ALA A 414 -29.86 -13.93 11.50
CA ALA A 414 -31.16 -13.37 11.08
C ALA A 414 -31.23 -11.88 10.67
N GLY A 415 -31.89 -11.66 9.51
CA GLY A 415 -32.48 -10.38 9.09
C GLY A 415 -31.52 -9.36 8.48
N GLU A 416 -31.63 -9.11 7.18
CA GLU A 416 -31.06 -7.91 6.56
C GLU A 416 -31.71 -6.66 7.18
N LEU A 417 -30.88 -5.76 7.75
CA LEU A 417 -31.08 -4.32 8.05
C LEU A 417 -30.85 -3.82 9.50
N ASP A 418 -30.72 -4.67 10.53
CA ASP A 418 -30.56 -4.18 11.92
C ASP A 418 -29.12 -3.80 12.33
N PHE A 419 -28.12 -3.98 11.46
CA PHE A 419 -26.70 -3.79 11.80
C PHE A 419 -26.18 -2.35 11.63
N MET A 420 -26.93 -1.46 10.98
CA MET A 420 -26.54 -0.06 10.74
C MET A 420 -26.87 0.89 11.92
N ASP A 421 -27.49 0.39 12.99
CA ASP A 421 -28.10 1.25 14.00
C ASP A 421 -27.24 1.57 15.24
N VAL A 422 -25.98 1.14 15.29
CA VAL A 422 -25.08 1.51 16.40
C VAL A 422 -23.99 2.45 15.90
N TRP A 423 -24.29 3.75 15.97
CA TRP A 423 -23.33 4.83 15.70
C TRP A 423 -23.50 5.97 16.70
N TYR A 424 -22.43 6.73 16.90
CA TYR A 424 -22.41 7.90 17.80
C TYR A 424 -22.25 9.19 16.98
N PRO A 425 -23.17 10.16 17.08
CA PRO A 425 -23.02 11.46 16.44
C PRO A 425 -21.81 12.21 17.00
N ILE A 426 -21.13 12.93 16.11
CA ILE A 426 -20.12 13.93 16.44
C ILE A 426 -20.67 15.29 15.99
N GLN A 427 -20.65 16.29 16.86
CA GLN A 427 -20.80 17.69 16.49
C GLN A 427 -19.50 18.44 16.81
N VAL A 428 -19.10 19.35 15.93
CA VAL A 428 -17.87 20.13 15.99
C VAL A 428 -18.24 21.60 15.90
N LYS A 429 -17.72 22.40 16.84
CA LYS A 429 -17.82 23.86 16.80
C LYS A 429 -16.43 24.47 16.81
N GLN A 430 -16.11 25.23 15.77
CA GLN A 430 -14.89 26.04 15.73
C GLN A 430 -15.06 27.33 16.54
N LYS A 431 -15.31 27.19 17.86
CA LYS A 431 -15.52 28.31 18.80
C LYS A 431 -14.52 28.22 19.95
N ASP A 432 -14.10 29.37 20.49
CA ASP A 432 -13.25 29.45 21.68
C ASP A 432 -13.87 28.76 22.89
N LYS A 433 -15.16 29.02 23.13
CA LYS A 433 -15.95 28.40 24.19
C LYS A 433 -17.35 28.11 23.68
N THR A 434 -17.74 26.85 23.74
CA THR A 434 -19.12 26.38 23.50
C THR A 434 -19.97 26.60 24.74
N GLY A 435 -21.19 27.12 24.55
CA GLY A 435 -22.15 27.38 25.63
C GLY A 435 -23.25 26.32 25.74
N SER A 436 -24.04 26.38 26.82
CA SER A 436 -25.19 25.49 27.03
C SER A 436 -26.25 25.48 25.92
N PRO A 437 -26.50 26.57 25.16
CA PRO A 437 -27.39 26.50 24.00
C PRO A 437 -26.93 25.51 22.95
N ASP A 438 -25.64 25.52 22.58
CA ASP A 438 -25.08 24.60 21.60
C ASP A 438 -25.21 23.13 22.04
N ILE A 439 -25.06 22.86 23.36
CA ILE A 439 -25.24 21.52 23.94
C ILE A 439 -26.71 21.06 23.88
N ARG A 440 -27.66 21.96 24.16
CA ARG A 440 -29.09 21.66 24.07
C ARG A 440 -29.53 21.41 22.63
N ASP A 441 -28.99 22.16 21.68
CA ASP A 441 -29.23 21.92 20.26
C ASP A 441 -28.72 20.53 19.86
N PHE A 442 -27.52 20.14 20.31
CA PHE A 442 -26.99 18.79 20.06
C PHE A 442 -27.85 17.69 20.70
N GLU A 443 -28.35 17.92 21.91
CA GLU A 443 -29.26 16.98 22.57
C GLU A 443 -30.55 16.79 21.77
N GLY A 444 -31.12 17.88 21.23
CA GLY A 444 -32.28 17.83 20.35
C GLY A 444 -32.02 16.99 19.10
N VAL A 445 -30.83 17.11 18.53
CA VAL A 445 -30.36 16.29 17.40
C VAL A 445 -30.21 14.82 17.80
N MET A 446 -29.60 14.54 18.94
CA MET A 446 -29.47 13.18 19.48
C MET A 446 -30.85 12.56 19.74
N THR A 447 -31.80 13.33 20.26
CA THR A 447 -33.19 12.89 20.46
C THR A 447 -33.88 12.56 19.14
N THR A 448 -33.75 13.44 18.15
CA THR A 448 -34.35 13.26 16.82
C THR A 448 -33.85 11.99 16.14
N HIS A 449 -32.60 11.61 16.38
CA HIS A 449 -31.98 10.42 15.82
C HIS A 449 -31.97 9.21 16.77
N GLU A 450 -32.62 9.29 17.93
CA GLU A 450 -32.69 8.23 18.95
C GLU A 450 -31.30 7.73 19.43
N ARG A 451 -30.35 8.66 19.62
CA ARG A 451 -28.97 8.35 20.03
C ARG A 451 -28.75 8.63 21.51
N ALA A 452 -28.27 7.61 22.23
CA ALA A 452 -27.99 7.69 23.67
C ALA A 452 -26.59 8.24 23.99
N LYS A 453 -25.65 8.23 23.03
CA LYS A 453 -24.27 8.69 23.24
C LYS A 453 -23.77 9.49 22.04
N GLY A 454 -23.11 10.60 22.28
CA GLY A 454 -22.56 11.48 21.25
C GLY A 454 -21.27 12.18 21.69
N PHE A 455 -20.54 12.74 20.74
CA PHE A 455 -19.30 13.46 20.95
C PHE A 455 -19.48 14.92 20.53
N PHE A 456 -19.01 15.83 21.37
CA PHE A 456 -18.99 17.25 21.05
C PHE A 456 -17.53 17.71 21.03
N VAL A 457 -17.11 18.43 19.99
CA VAL A 457 -15.75 18.95 19.84
C VAL A 457 -15.77 20.47 19.77
N SER A 458 -14.88 21.11 20.54
CA SER A 458 -14.69 22.56 20.54
C SER A 458 -13.28 22.93 21.02
N PHE A 459 -12.86 24.20 20.94
CA PHE A 459 -11.62 24.62 21.61
C PHE A 459 -11.78 24.73 23.12
N GLY A 460 -13.02 24.90 23.61
CA GLY A 460 -13.31 25.01 25.04
C GLY A 460 -14.81 24.98 25.32
N TYR A 461 -15.17 24.90 26.60
CA TYR A 461 -16.55 24.88 27.09
C TYR A 461 -16.73 25.89 28.22
N THR A 462 -17.92 26.49 28.33
CA THR A 462 -18.30 27.27 29.51
C THR A 462 -18.66 26.32 30.66
N GLU A 463 -18.58 26.80 31.90
CA GLU A 463 -19.01 26.01 33.07
C GLU A 463 -20.47 25.58 32.96
N ASP A 464 -21.33 26.47 32.47
CA ASP A 464 -22.75 26.18 32.30
C ASP A 464 -22.99 25.12 31.22
N ALA A 465 -22.13 25.04 30.19
CA ALA A 465 -22.23 23.97 29.18
C ALA A 465 -21.88 22.61 29.79
N LEU A 466 -20.85 22.55 30.64
CA LEU A 466 -20.47 21.32 31.34
C LEU A 466 -21.54 20.88 32.35
N LYS A 467 -22.10 21.83 33.13
CA LYS A 467 -23.24 21.55 34.02
C LYS A 467 -24.47 21.05 33.26
N GLU A 468 -24.72 21.59 32.07
CA GLU A 468 -25.82 21.14 31.21
C GLU A 468 -25.62 19.70 30.75
N ILE A 469 -24.40 19.32 30.31
CA ILE A 469 -24.07 17.94 29.94
C ILE A 469 -24.36 16.98 31.12
N ASP A 470 -23.91 17.34 32.32
CA ASP A 470 -24.14 16.53 33.53
C ASP A 470 -25.64 16.42 33.88
N ASN A 471 -26.39 17.51 33.73
CA ASN A 471 -27.83 17.53 33.96
C ASN A 471 -28.58 16.67 32.94
N LEU A 472 -28.23 16.76 31.65
CA LEU A 472 -28.83 15.97 30.59
C LEU A 472 -28.64 14.47 30.81
N PHE A 473 -27.46 14.06 31.27
CA PHE A 473 -27.21 12.67 31.64
C PHE A 473 -28.15 12.19 32.76
N ARG A 474 -28.39 13.02 33.79
CA ARG A 474 -29.26 12.68 34.92
C ARG A 474 -30.75 12.64 34.54
N THR A 475 -31.19 13.52 33.65
CA THR A 475 -32.62 13.67 33.32
C THR A 475 -33.06 12.78 32.17
N THR A 476 -32.21 12.60 31.15
CA THR A 476 -32.55 11.88 29.92
C THR A 476 -31.79 10.57 29.74
N GLY A 477 -30.72 10.34 30.52
CA GLY A 477 -29.81 9.20 30.34
C GLY A 477 -28.87 9.33 29.13
N LYS A 478 -28.93 10.42 28.36
CA LYS A 478 -28.05 10.64 27.22
C LYS A 478 -26.65 11.10 27.65
N VAL A 479 -25.62 10.54 27.04
CA VAL A 479 -24.22 10.83 27.33
C VAL A 479 -23.62 11.69 26.21
N ILE A 480 -23.28 12.94 26.50
CA ILE A 480 -22.48 13.78 25.61
C ILE A 480 -21.04 13.78 26.15
N ILE A 481 -20.07 13.38 25.33
CA ILE A 481 -18.66 13.44 25.67
C ILE A 481 -18.08 14.76 25.13
N PRO A 482 -17.79 15.76 25.98
CA PRO A 482 -17.12 16.97 25.54
C PRO A 482 -15.63 16.72 25.38
N LEU A 483 -15.12 16.98 24.19
CA LEU A 483 -13.71 16.93 23.84
C LEU A 483 -13.22 18.30 23.40
N THR A 484 -12.05 18.68 23.91
CA THR A 484 -11.35 19.87 23.43
C THR A 484 -10.38 19.51 22.31
N VAL A 485 -10.13 20.45 21.39
CA VAL A 485 -9.08 20.32 20.37
C VAL A 485 -7.74 19.94 20.99
N ARG A 486 -7.43 20.51 22.15
CA ARG A 486 -6.22 20.21 22.92
C ARG A 486 -6.15 18.75 23.34
N GLU A 487 -7.22 18.23 23.91
CA GLU A 487 -7.30 16.82 24.35
C GLU A 487 -7.19 15.85 23.17
N ILE A 488 -7.66 16.26 21.99
CA ILE A 488 -7.52 15.49 20.75
C ILE A 488 -6.06 15.49 20.26
N LEU A 489 -5.41 16.65 20.25
CA LEU A 489 -4.00 16.79 19.86
C LEU A 489 -3.03 16.08 20.83
N GLU A 490 -3.35 16.06 22.12
CA GLU A 490 -2.55 15.42 23.16
C GLU A 490 -2.88 13.92 23.37
N GLU A 491 -3.72 13.33 22.51
CA GLU A 491 -4.18 11.93 22.58
C GLU A 491 -4.79 11.50 23.94
N GLN A 492 -5.31 12.43 24.73
CA GLN A 492 -5.91 12.14 26.04
C GLN A 492 -7.31 11.50 25.95
N ILE A 493 -7.83 11.36 24.73
CA ILE A 493 -9.17 10.84 24.41
C ILE A 493 -9.44 9.48 25.09
N ALA A 494 -8.43 8.60 25.16
CA ALA A 494 -8.57 7.28 25.75
C ALA A 494 -9.00 7.28 27.23
N ARG A 495 -8.79 8.38 27.98
CA ARG A 495 -9.22 8.50 29.38
C ARG A 495 -10.69 8.84 29.56
N LYS A 496 -11.34 9.42 28.53
CA LYS A 496 -12.75 9.83 28.55
C LYS A 496 -13.69 8.84 27.83
N LEU A 497 -13.11 7.86 27.14
CA LEU A 497 -13.85 6.84 26.37
C LEU A 497 -14.16 5.57 27.17
N VAL A 498 -13.58 5.39 28.36
CA VAL A 498 -13.77 4.24 29.26
C VAL A 498 -15.05 4.38 30.07
#